data_AF-A0A8J6R9K0-F1
#
_entry.id   AF-A0A8J6R9K0-F1
#
_cell.length_a   1.000
_cell.length_b   1.000
_cell.length_c   1.000
_cell.angle_alpha   90.00
_cell.angle_beta   90.00
_cell.angle_gamma   90.00
#
_symmetry.space_group_name_H-M   'P 1'
#
loop_
_entity.id
_entity.type
_entity.pdbx_description
1 polymer ?
#
loop_
_entity_poly.entity_id
_entity_poly.type
_entity_poly.pdbx_seq_one_letter_code
_entity_poly.pdbx_strand_id
1 'polypeptide(L)'
;MSNHSVLDWISVLGPILLSWPLAITVALLFFYKPLYNLLDKFSSNNIQKAKIGPFEIEEAEQNYVESLKLLLTSLVSEQELSHLKQLNTEDNSVPYENTADLIVELKRLTTLNFIAAKSHLDQLPKEGDLKHHIELTPKGKQYLRLRDNLLADQPVSAEQKE
;
A
#
# COMPACT_ATOMS: atom_id res chain seq x y z
N MET A 1 65.41 6.90 28.84
CA MET A 1 64.25 6.87 27.92
C MET A 1 63.88 5.42 27.72
N SER A 2 62.82 4.95 28.38
CA SER A 2 62.32 3.58 28.30
C SER A 2 60.82 3.63 28.03
N ASN A 3 60.50 3.73 26.74
CA ASN A 3 59.14 3.56 26.22
C ASN A 3 59.01 2.11 25.75
N HIS A 4 58.49 1.24 26.62
CA HIS A 4 57.89 -0.04 26.21
C HIS A 4 56.44 0.00 26.72
N SER A 5 55.57 0.64 25.94
CA SER A 5 54.72 0.08 24.87
C SER A 5 53.49 -0.63 25.41
N VAL A 6 52.37 0.05 25.23
CA VAL A 6 50.96 -0.26 25.51
C VAL A 6 50.46 -1.51 24.76
N LEU A 7 51.34 -2.44 24.39
CA LEU A 7 51.03 -3.62 23.59
C LEU A 7 51.28 -4.94 24.36
N ASP A 8 51.91 -4.89 25.54
CA ASP A 8 52.07 -6.06 26.41
C ASP A 8 50.73 -6.58 26.98
N TRP A 9 49.72 -5.70 27.13
CA TRP A 9 48.41 -6.14 27.64
C TRP A 9 47.63 -7.01 26.64
N ILE A 10 47.89 -6.88 25.33
CA ILE A 10 47.26 -7.71 24.28
C ILE A 10 47.79 -9.15 24.32
N SER A 11 49.05 -9.35 24.72
CA SER A 11 49.65 -10.67 24.91
C SER A 11 48.99 -11.45 26.07
N VAL A 12 48.59 -10.74 27.13
CA VAL A 12 47.92 -11.33 28.29
C VAL A 12 46.45 -11.70 28.00
N LEU A 13 45.81 -11.04 27.02
CA LEU A 13 44.43 -11.27 26.60
C LEU A 13 44.23 -12.31 25.50
N GLY A 14 45.31 -12.83 24.91
CA GLY A 14 45.26 -13.88 23.89
C GLY A 14 44.43 -15.12 24.29
N PRO A 15 44.52 -15.64 25.53
CA PRO A 15 43.70 -16.77 25.97
C PRO A 15 42.24 -16.40 26.30
N ILE A 16 41.96 -15.12 26.54
CA ILE A 16 40.62 -14.61 26.93
C ILE A 16 39.71 -14.46 25.70
N LEU A 17 40.28 -14.28 24.51
CA LEU A 17 39.55 -14.21 23.25
C LEU A 17 39.14 -15.60 22.69
N LEU A 18 39.66 -16.70 23.24
CA LEU A 18 39.46 -18.06 22.71
C LEU A 18 38.37 -18.88 23.42
N SER A 19 37.44 -18.24 24.14
CA SER A 19 36.18 -18.90 24.45
C SER A 19 35.02 -17.92 24.52
N TRP A 20 34.80 -17.18 23.43
CA TRP A 20 33.50 -16.52 23.20
C TRP A 20 32.30 -17.47 23.43
N PRO A 21 32.34 -18.82 23.23
CA PRO A 21 31.22 -19.66 23.59
C PRO A 21 31.09 -19.76 25.11
N LEU A 22 32.17 -19.81 25.87
CA LEU A 22 32.13 -19.84 27.34
C LEU A 22 31.66 -18.50 27.92
N ALA A 23 32.10 -17.38 27.34
CA ALA A 23 31.58 -16.06 27.67
C ALA A 23 30.09 -15.94 27.34
N ILE A 24 29.63 -16.49 26.21
CA ILE A 24 28.20 -16.61 25.88
C ILE A 24 27.48 -17.51 26.90
N THR A 25 28.07 -18.63 27.33
CA THR A 25 27.46 -19.51 28.33
C THR A 25 27.34 -18.83 29.69
N VAL A 26 28.36 -18.09 30.12
CA VAL A 26 28.36 -17.30 31.36
C VAL A 26 27.37 -16.14 31.25
N ALA A 27 27.36 -15.43 30.13
CA ALA A 27 26.38 -14.39 29.86
C ALA A 27 24.96 -14.95 29.85
N LEU A 28 24.71 -16.11 29.23
CA LEU A 28 23.44 -16.80 29.31
C LEU A 28 23.12 -17.20 30.76
N LEU A 29 24.06 -17.73 31.55
CA LEU A 29 23.81 -18.10 32.95
C LEU A 29 23.46 -16.92 33.86
N PHE A 30 23.95 -15.71 33.58
CA PHE A 30 23.62 -14.52 34.37
C PHE A 30 22.45 -13.71 33.78
N PHE A 31 22.28 -13.73 32.46
CA PHE A 31 21.31 -12.93 31.72
C PHE A 31 20.17 -13.74 31.09
N TYR A 32 20.05 -15.06 31.32
CA TYR A 32 18.94 -15.86 30.78
C TYR A 32 17.58 -15.33 31.27
N LYS A 33 17.45 -14.99 32.56
CA LYS A 33 16.20 -14.41 33.09
C LYS A 33 15.79 -13.11 32.37
N PRO A 34 16.66 -12.08 32.28
CA PRO A 34 16.31 -10.87 31.54
C PRO A 34 16.13 -11.11 30.03
N LEU A 35 16.88 -12.03 29.41
CA LEU A 35 16.73 -12.37 27.99
C LEU A 35 15.41 -13.08 27.69
N TYR A 36 14.95 -14.00 28.54
CA TYR A 36 13.64 -14.62 28.40
C TYR A 36 12.51 -13.60 28.57
N ASN A 37 12.64 -12.66 29.50
CA ASN A 37 11.66 -11.57 29.64
C ASN A 37 11.61 -10.65 28.41
N LEU A 38 12.75 -10.47 27.71
CA LEU A 38 12.79 -9.72 26.46
C LEU A 38 12.21 -10.53 25.30
N LEU A 39 12.56 -11.81 25.18
CA LEU A 39 11.98 -12.71 24.17
C LEU A 39 10.47 -12.84 24.36
N ASP A 40 9.98 -12.91 25.60
CA ASP A 40 8.55 -12.98 25.87
C ASP A 40 7.86 -11.69 25.41
N LYS A 41 8.44 -10.50 25.63
CA LYS A 41 7.91 -9.23 25.08
C LYS A 41 7.91 -9.16 23.55
N PHE A 42 8.85 -9.80 22.86
CA PHE A 42 8.89 -9.85 21.40
C PHE A 42 8.02 -10.97 20.81
N SER A 43 7.90 -12.09 21.52
CA SER A 43 7.16 -13.28 21.08
C SER A 43 5.67 -13.20 21.43
N SER A 44 5.31 -12.52 22.52
CA SER A 44 3.93 -12.24 22.89
C SER A 44 3.40 -11.03 22.10
N ASN A 45 3.37 -11.18 20.77
CA ASN A 45 2.43 -10.51 19.86
C ASN A 45 1.96 -9.12 20.30
N ASN A 46 2.91 -8.23 20.48
CA ASN A 46 2.64 -6.82 20.54
C ASN A 46 3.93 -6.05 20.24
N ILE A 47 4.26 -6.05 18.94
CA ILE A 47 4.59 -4.79 18.29
C ILE A 47 3.34 -3.89 18.42
N GLN A 48 2.95 -3.53 19.66
CA GLN A 48 2.19 -2.30 19.87
C GLN A 48 3.19 -1.27 19.40
N LYS A 49 2.88 -0.68 18.23
CA LYS A 49 2.91 0.76 18.04
C LYS A 49 3.79 1.39 19.13
N ALA A 50 5.10 1.48 18.89
CA ALA A 50 5.94 2.33 19.72
C ALA A 50 5.18 3.65 19.77
N LYS A 51 4.62 3.97 20.94
CA LYS A 51 3.57 4.98 21.06
C LYS A 51 4.28 6.32 21.04
N ILE A 52 4.67 6.76 19.85
CA ILE A 52 5.24 8.08 19.62
C ILE A 52 4.05 9.03 19.56
N GLY A 53 3.56 9.43 20.73
CA GLY A 53 2.47 10.40 20.89
C GLY A 53 1.10 10.00 20.29
N PRO A 54 0.02 10.69 20.67
CA PRO A 54 -1.28 10.54 20.02
C PRO A 54 -1.33 11.19 18.62
N PHE A 55 -0.48 12.18 18.35
CA PHE A 55 -0.52 12.97 17.11
C PHE A 55 0.09 12.25 15.89
N GLU A 56 1.21 11.54 16.03
CA GLU A 56 1.90 10.95 14.86
C GLU A 56 1.13 9.76 14.26
N ILE A 57 0.35 9.04 15.08
CA ILE A 57 -0.42 7.88 14.62
C ILE A 57 -1.61 8.32 13.75
N GLU A 58 -2.30 9.39 14.15
CA GLU A 58 -3.40 9.96 13.37
C GLU A 58 -2.89 10.56 12.06
N GLU A 59 -1.78 11.29 12.09
CA GLU A 59 -1.16 11.87 10.88
C GLU A 59 -0.69 10.79 9.89
N ALA A 60 -0.07 9.71 10.38
CA ALA A 60 0.35 8.59 9.53
C ALA A 60 -0.84 7.86 8.88
N GLU A 61 -1.95 7.71 9.60
CA GLU A 61 -3.17 7.10 9.07
C GLU A 61 -3.84 7.99 8.01
N GLN A 62 -3.90 9.30 8.24
CA GLN A 62 -4.40 10.26 7.26
C GLN A 62 -3.53 10.30 6.00
N ASN A 63 -2.21 10.40 6.15
CA ASN A 63 -1.26 10.39 5.02
C ASN A 63 -1.37 9.09 4.21
N TYR A 64 -1.62 7.97 4.86
CA TYR A 64 -1.85 6.69 4.19
C TYR A 64 -3.14 6.70 3.37
N VAL A 65 -4.25 7.18 3.95
CA VAL A 65 -5.54 7.30 3.25
C VAL A 65 -5.44 8.27 2.07
N GLU A 66 -4.79 9.43 2.23
CA GLU A 66 -4.55 10.38 1.16
C GLU A 66 -3.71 9.77 0.03
N SER A 67 -2.66 9.03 0.36
CA SER A 67 -1.85 8.32 -0.62
C SER A 67 -2.68 7.30 -1.39
N LEU A 68 -3.56 6.54 -0.72
CA LEU A 68 -4.48 5.62 -1.39
C LEU A 68 -5.48 6.33 -2.30
N LYS A 69 -6.00 7.49 -1.87
CA LYS A 69 -6.89 8.34 -2.70
C LYS A 69 -6.17 8.76 -3.98
N LEU A 70 -4.94 9.26 -3.88
CA LEU A 70 -4.12 9.67 -5.03
C LEU A 70 -3.81 8.51 -5.98
N LEU A 71 -3.49 7.33 -5.44
CA LEU A 71 -3.23 6.14 -6.26
C LEU A 71 -4.49 5.67 -7.01
N LEU A 72 -5.66 5.73 -6.37
CA LEU A 72 -6.92 5.31 -7.00
C LEU A 72 -7.40 6.28 -8.07
N THR A 73 -7.19 7.58 -7.87
CA THR A 73 -7.56 8.61 -8.85
C THR A 73 -6.56 8.67 -10.02
N SER A 74 -5.29 8.34 -9.81
CA SER A 74 -4.29 8.31 -10.88
C SER A 74 -4.34 7.05 -11.76
N LEU A 75 -4.94 5.96 -11.27
CA LEU A 75 -5.01 4.69 -12.00
C LEU A 75 -5.86 4.75 -13.27
N VAL A 76 -6.93 5.56 -13.26
CA VAL A 76 -7.92 5.67 -14.34
C VAL A 76 -8.19 7.14 -14.61
N SER A 77 -8.13 7.56 -15.88
CA SER A 77 -8.37 8.97 -16.24
C SER A 77 -9.83 9.36 -15.97
N GLU A 78 -10.12 10.66 -15.92
CA GLU A 78 -11.51 11.12 -15.75
C GLU A 78 -12.43 10.70 -16.91
N GLN A 79 -11.89 10.63 -18.14
CA GLN A 79 -12.63 10.16 -19.31
C GLN A 79 -12.97 8.68 -19.20
N GLU A 80 -11.98 7.84 -18.86
CA GLU A 80 -12.20 6.41 -18.64
C GLU A 80 -13.15 6.15 -17.47
N LEU A 81 -13.04 6.91 -16.39
CA LEU A 81 -13.95 6.81 -15.25
C LEU A 81 -15.40 7.10 -15.68
N SER A 82 -15.60 8.11 -16.52
CA SER A 82 -16.91 8.43 -17.08
C SER A 82 -17.48 7.22 -17.83
N HIS A 83 -16.69 6.60 -18.71
CA HIS A 83 -17.08 5.38 -19.42
C HIS A 83 -17.40 4.22 -18.46
N LEU A 84 -16.57 3.98 -17.43
CA LEU A 84 -16.84 2.94 -16.42
C LEU A 84 -18.14 3.20 -15.65
N LYS A 85 -18.44 4.45 -15.28
CA LYS A 85 -19.67 4.83 -14.58
C LYS A 85 -20.90 4.67 -15.47
N GLN A 86 -20.79 5.00 -16.75
CA GLN A 86 -21.85 4.76 -17.74
C GLN A 86 -22.18 3.27 -17.87
N LEU A 87 -21.17 2.41 -17.90
CA LEU A 87 -21.36 0.96 -17.94
C LEU A 87 -22.02 0.40 -16.68
N ASN A 88 -21.85 1.05 -15.53
CA ASN A 88 -22.44 0.65 -14.26
C ASN A 88 -23.88 1.15 -14.07
N THR A 89 -24.33 2.10 -14.87
CA THR A 89 -25.67 2.71 -14.76
C THR A 89 -26.64 2.00 -15.70
N GLU A 90 -27.85 1.64 -15.27
CA GLU A 90 -28.80 0.92 -16.14
C GLU A 90 -29.42 1.84 -17.21
N ASP A 91 -29.78 3.09 -16.86
CA ASP A 91 -30.64 3.96 -17.69
C ASP A 91 -29.95 4.94 -18.65
N ASN A 92 -28.64 5.20 -18.51
CA ASN A 92 -27.97 6.27 -19.27
C ASN A 92 -26.94 5.71 -20.27
N SER A 93 -27.40 5.24 -21.43
CA SER A 93 -26.49 4.98 -22.57
C SER A 93 -26.19 6.30 -23.29
N VAL A 94 -25.05 6.90 -22.99
CA VAL A 94 -24.53 8.01 -23.81
C VAL A 94 -23.93 7.39 -25.06
N PRO A 95 -24.30 7.85 -26.27
CA PRO A 95 -23.67 7.35 -27.48
C PRO A 95 -22.18 7.71 -27.48
N TYR A 96 -21.33 6.73 -27.79
CA TYR A 96 -19.91 6.97 -27.96
C TYR A 96 -19.61 7.36 -29.40
N GLU A 97 -18.51 8.08 -29.61
CA GLU A 97 -17.91 8.30 -30.92
C GLU A 97 -16.64 7.46 -31.03
N ASN A 98 -16.49 6.70 -32.12
CA ASN A 98 -15.33 5.85 -32.36
C ASN A 98 -14.12 6.72 -32.76
N THR A 99 -13.38 7.15 -31.75
CA THR A 99 -12.11 7.85 -31.89
C THR A 99 -10.96 6.90 -31.58
N ALA A 100 -9.77 7.21 -32.12
CA ALA A 100 -8.56 6.44 -31.80
C ALA A 100 -8.26 6.44 -30.29
N ASP A 101 -8.53 7.57 -29.63
CA ASP A 101 -8.34 7.73 -28.18
C ASP A 101 -9.26 6.79 -27.39
N LEU A 102 -10.55 6.69 -27.77
CA LEU A 102 -11.48 5.75 -27.15
C LEU A 102 -10.98 4.30 -27.28
N ILE A 103 -10.49 3.89 -28.45
CA ILE A 103 -9.98 2.52 -28.63
C ILE A 103 -8.78 2.25 -27.69
N VAL A 104 -7.87 3.22 -27.54
CA VAL A 104 -6.73 3.11 -26.62
C VAL A 104 -7.20 2.99 -25.16
N GLU A 105 -8.15 3.82 -24.75
CA GLU A 105 -8.77 3.76 -23.41
C GLU A 105 -9.39 2.39 -23.15
N LEU A 106 -10.23 1.90 -24.07
CA LEU A 106 -10.91 0.61 -23.91
C LEU A 106 -9.90 -0.56 -23.86
N LYS A 107 -8.85 -0.52 -24.68
CA LYS A 107 -7.77 -1.52 -24.61
C LYS A 107 -7.05 -1.48 -23.26
N ARG A 108 -6.78 -0.29 -22.74
CA ARG A 108 -6.16 -0.11 -21.42
C ARG A 108 -7.05 -0.64 -20.29
N LEU A 109 -8.32 -0.26 -20.27
CA LEU A 109 -9.30 -0.74 -19.28
C LEU A 109 -9.50 -2.26 -19.34
N THR A 110 -9.42 -2.85 -20.53
CA THR A 110 -9.44 -4.31 -20.73
C THR A 110 -8.19 -4.96 -20.14
N THR A 111 -7.01 -4.35 -20.36
CA THR A 111 -5.72 -4.82 -19.82
C THR A 111 -5.70 -4.77 -18.28
N LEU A 112 -6.32 -3.75 -17.70
CA LEU A 112 -6.51 -3.63 -16.24
C LEU A 112 -7.58 -4.60 -15.69
N ASN A 113 -8.28 -5.32 -16.56
CA ASN A 113 -9.38 -6.23 -16.24
C ASN A 113 -10.56 -5.51 -15.58
N PHE A 114 -10.78 -4.23 -15.89
CA PHE A 114 -11.95 -3.47 -15.43
C PHE A 114 -13.16 -3.65 -16.34
N ILE A 115 -12.92 -3.82 -17.64
CA ILE A 115 -13.94 -4.16 -18.62
C ILE A 115 -13.56 -5.45 -19.36
N ALA A 116 -14.56 -6.14 -19.89
CA ALA A 116 -14.39 -7.24 -20.82
C ALA A 116 -15.02 -6.86 -22.16
N ALA A 117 -14.32 -7.17 -23.25
CA ALA A 117 -14.80 -6.93 -24.59
C ALA A 117 -15.63 -8.13 -25.08
N LYS A 118 -16.86 -7.86 -25.53
CA LYS A 118 -17.75 -8.84 -26.18
C LYS A 118 -17.43 -8.97 -27.67
N SER A 119 -16.90 -7.91 -28.27
CA SER A 119 -16.47 -7.83 -29.66
C SER A 119 -15.05 -7.27 -29.80
N HIS A 120 -14.43 -7.46 -30.95
CA HIS A 120 -13.13 -6.85 -31.25
C HIS A 120 -13.25 -5.32 -31.19
N LEU A 121 -12.47 -4.67 -30.32
CA LEU A 121 -12.51 -3.22 -30.11
C LEU A 121 -12.11 -2.42 -31.36
N ASP A 122 -11.29 -3.01 -32.24
CA ASP A 122 -10.89 -2.40 -33.51
C ASP A 122 -12.01 -2.38 -34.57
N GLN A 123 -13.13 -3.06 -34.30
CA GLN A 123 -14.29 -3.18 -35.20
C GLN A 123 -15.53 -2.48 -34.64
N LEU A 124 -15.36 -1.55 -33.69
CA LEU A 124 -16.48 -0.79 -33.15
C LEU A 124 -17.15 0.05 -34.25
N PRO A 125 -18.50 0.11 -34.30
CA PRO A 125 -19.18 1.02 -35.20
C PRO A 125 -18.81 2.47 -34.89
N LYS A 126 -18.97 3.36 -35.88
CA LYS A 126 -18.60 4.78 -35.79
C LYS A 126 -19.23 5.45 -34.57
N GLU A 127 -20.47 5.10 -34.26
CA GLU A 127 -21.21 5.56 -33.10
C GLU A 127 -22.09 4.42 -32.59
N GLY A 128 -22.44 4.42 -31.30
CA GLY A 128 -23.31 3.40 -30.71
C GLY A 128 -23.33 3.46 -29.18
N ASP A 129 -23.86 2.42 -28.55
CA ASP A 129 -23.82 2.27 -27.09
C ASP A 129 -22.74 1.23 -26.70
N LEU A 130 -21.80 1.66 -25.86
CA LEU A 130 -20.68 0.85 -25.38
C LEU A 130 -21.15 -0.45 -24.71
N LYS A 131 -22.31 -0.46 -24.02
CA LYS A 131 -22.81 -1.64 -23.30
C LYS A 131 -23.06 -2.86 -24.20
N HIS A 132 -23.29 -2.63 -25.50
CA HIS A 132 -23.47 -3.70 -26.48
C HIS A 132 -22.15 -4.41 -26.80
N HIS A 133 -21.03 -3.72 -26.68
CA HIS A 133 -19.72 -4.19 -27.12
C HIS A 133 -18.79 -4.54 -25.97
N ILE A 134 -19.01 -3.95 -24.80
CA ILE A 134 -18.18 -4.15 -23.61
C ILE A 134 -19.07 -4.31 -22.38
N GLU A 135 -18.53 -4.95 -21.35
CA GLU A 135 -19.18 -5.10 -20.05
C GLU A 135 -18.21 -4.83 -18.91
N LEU A 136 -18.77 -4.39 -17.79
CA LEU A 136 -18.02 -4.14 -16.58
C LEU A 136 -17.77 -5.45 -15.82
N THR A 137 -16.50 -5.75 -15.54
CA THR A 137 -16.12 -6.97 -14.80
C THR A 137 -16.42 -6.82 -13.30
N PRO A 138 -16.39 -7.91 -12.51
CA PRO A 138 -16.45 -7.82 -11.05
C PRO A 138 -15.38 -6.90 -10.45
N LYS A 139 -14.16 -6.91 -11.02
CA LYS A 139 -13.06 -6.05 -10.59
C LYS A 139 -13.33 -4.57 -10.91
N GLY A 140 -13.89 -4.27 -12.09
CA GLY A 140 -14.30 -2.92 -12.44
C GLY A 140 -15.38 -2.38 -11.50
N LYS A 141 -16.38 -3.19 -11.16
CA LYS A 141 -17.42 -2.84 -10.16
C LYS A 141 -16.81 -2.57 -8.78
N GLN A 142 -15.86 -3.38 -8.35
CA GLN A 142 -15.16 -3.19 -7.08
C GLN A 142 -14.35 -1.90 -7.08
N TYR A 143 -13.65 -1.59 -8.17
CA TYR A 143 -12.89 -0.33 -8.32
C TYR A 143 -13.80 0.89 -8.16
N LEU A 144 -14.95 0.92 -8.84
CA LEU A 144 -15.90 2.03 -8.72
C LEU A 144 -16.40 2.19 -7.28
N ARG A 145 -16.82 1.09 -6.63
CA ARG A 145 -17.24 1.13 -5.22
C ARG A 145 -16.16 1.64 -4.28
N LEU A 146 -14.92 1.17 -4.45
CA LEU A 146 -13.79 1.57 -3.61
C LEU A 146 -13.48 3.07 -3.79
N ARG A 147 -13.47 3.53 -5.04
CA ARG A 147 -13.23 4.94 -5.37
C ARG A 147 -14.35 5.83 -4.82
N ASP A 148 -15.61 5.44 -4.98
CA ASP A 148 -16.75 6.23 -4.48
C ASP A 148 -16.75 6.27 -2.95
N ASN A 149 -16.51 5.15 -2.25
CA ASN A 149 -16.46 5.11 -0.79
C ASN A 149 -15.32 5.95 -0.22
N LEU A 150 -14.09 5.80 -0.76
CA LEU A 150 -12.94 6.55 -0.28
C LEU A 150 -13.06 8.06 -0.55
N LEU A 151 -13.71 8.46 -1.64
CA LEU A 151 -13.93 9.88 -1.94
C LEU A 151 -15.13 10.45 -1.17
N ALA A 152 -16.12 9.63 -0.79
CA ALA A 152 -17.26 10.01 0.03
C ALA A 152 -16.88 10.22 1.51
N ASP A 153 -15.89 9.48 2.02
CA ASP A 153 -15.27 9.69 3.34
C ASP A 153 -14.37 10.95 3.33
N GLN A 154 -15.01 12.11 3.12
CA GLN A 154 -14.47 13.43 3.46
C GLN A 154 -14.41 13.56 4.99
N PRO A 155 -13.33 14.11 5.56
CA PRO A 155 -13.33 14.46 6.97
C PRO A 155 -14.36 15.55 7.24
N VAL A 156 -15.41 15.21 7.99
CA VAL A 156 -16.27 16.20 8.64
C VAL A 156 -15.45 16.87 9.74
N SER A 157 -14.76 17.95 9.42
CA SER A 157 -14.28 19.01 10.32
C SER A 157 -13.61 20.07 9.42
N ALA A 158 -13.97 21.35 9.40
CA ALA A 158 -14.46 22.19 10.48
C ALA A 158 -15.20 23.43 9.93
N GLU A 159 -16.40 23.68 10.44
CA GLU A 159 -16.98 25.02 10.63
C GLU A 159 -17.76 24.91 11.96
N GLN A 160 -17.03 24.98 13.07
CA GLN A 160 -16.97 26.16 13.95
C GLN A 160 -18.35 26.64 14.43
N LYS A 161 -18.76 26.05 15.56
CA LYS A 161 -19.51 26.76 16.59
C LYS A 161 -18.62 27.87 17.14
N GLU A 162 -18.97 29.12 16.87
CA GLU A 162 -18.81 30.24 17.80
C GLU A 162 -20.13 31.02 17.85
#